data_AF-A0A7R9BMS4-F1
#
_entry.id   AF-A0A7R9BMS4-F1
#
_cell.length_a   1.000
_cell.length_b   1.000
_cell.length_c   1.000
_cell.angle_alpha   90.00
_cell.angle_beta   90.00
_cell.angle_gamma   90.00
#
_symmetry.space_group_name_H-M   'P 1'
#
loop_
_entity.id
_entity.type
_entity.pdbx_description
1 polymer ?
#
loop_
_entity_poly.entity_id
_entity_poly.type
_entity_poly.pdbx_seq_one_letter_code
_entity_poly.pdbx_strand_id
1 'polypeptide(L)'
;MVEFGWPWQYSFPPFFTIQPNSATREKQLDLWCQLILDYFRHRKQYKINVHEVSTSSLFKNVSINRKLSADGIEQVLDELEKRKLLEWVDKKKESCFIYWKKPQDLADSIYHWVEQTGRSNTVCTFSELVDEEVAEGHDCVGLDRDLLLKVLSVLQSRGKAEVMNHGGVEGVNEFQMLNVGAVGRFLYRAGTLFRRDIHVSRSLRHGEFEMQDPKSEDEVVNVTFQRKDGSCFKIRGKVGDNLLYLAHRYGIEMEGACEASKACTTCHVYVHGNHLGVLPPADETEDDLLDMAPYLKENSRLGCQIVLTKELDGLKVELPRATRNFYVDGHVPQPH
;
A
#
# COMPACT_ATOMS: atom_id res chain seq x y z
N MET A 1 -10.69 -20.90 15.70
CA MET A 1 -9.53 -20.58 14.83
C MET A 1 -10.06 -20.49 13.42
N VAL A 2 -10.00 -19.32 12.82
CA VAL A 2 -10.41 -19.12 11.41
C VAL A 2 -9.41 -19.88 10.53
N GLU A 3 -9.89 -20.59 9.52
CA GLU A 3 -9.03 -21.30 8.57
C GLU A 3 -8.37 -20.28 7.64
N PHE A 4 -7.08 -20.48 7.33
CA PHE A 4 -6.37 -19.58 6.42
C PHE A 4 -6.95 -19.68 5.00
N GLY A 5 -7.38 -18.54 4.45
CA GLY A 5 -7.91 -18.46 3.09
C GLY A 5 -6.79 -18.53 2.05
N TRP A 6 -6.52 -19.72 1.52
CA TRP A 6 -5.49 -19.93 0.51
C TRP A 6 -5.83 -19.19 -0.80
N PRO A 7 -4.88 -18.44 -1.40
CA PRO A 7 -5.12 -17.74 -2.66
C PRO A 7 -5.13 -18.74 -3.84
N TRP A 8 -5.73 -18.35 -4.97
CA TRP A 8 -5.95 -19.28 -6.09
C TRP A 8 -4.64 -19.88 -6.64
N GLN A 9 -3.54 -19.12 -6.60
CA GLN A 9 -2.21 -19.55 -7.07
C GLN A 9 -1.72 -20.76 -6.27
N TYR A 10 -2.12 -20.89 -5.00
CA TYR A 10 -1.78 -22.04 -4.17
C TYR A 10 -2.43 -23.34 -4.68
N SER A 11 -3.52 -23.25 -5.44
CA SER A 11 -4.17 -24.38 -6.12
C SER A 11 -3.66 -24.59 -7.54
N PHE A 12 -2.71 -23.79 -8.03
CA PHE A 12 -2.16 -23.85 -9.38
C PHE A 12 -0.87 -24.70 -9.41
N PRO A 13 -0.84 -25.91 -9.99
CA PRO A 13 0.31 -26.81 -9.89
C PRO A 13 1.67 -26.23 -10.35
N PRO A 14 1.76 -25.42 -11.43
CA PRO A 14 3.02 -24.79 -11.84
C PRO A 14 3.59 -23.81 -10.81
N PHE A 15 2.79 -23.31 -9.87
CA PHE A 15 3.24 -22.39 -8.83
C PHE A 15 4.30 -23.00 -7.89
N PHE A 16 4.28 -24.33 -7.71
CA PHE A 16 5.24 -25.08 -6.88
C PHE A 16 6.52 -25.48 -7.63
N THR A 17 6.68 -25.06 -8.89
CA THR A 17 7.87 -25.31 -9.69
C THR A 17 8.44 -23.96 -10.10
N ILE A 18 9.67 -23.65 -9.71
CA ILE A 18 10.34 -22.40 -10.08
C ILE A 18 10.41 -22.29 -11.61
N GLN A 19 9.88 -21.19 -12.15
CA GLN A 19 9.77 -21.01 -13.59
C GLN A 19 11.15 -20.68 -14.21
N PRO A 20 11.49 -21.25 -15.38
CA PRO A 20 12.78 -21.00 -16.02
C PRO A 20 12.87 -19.61 -16.65
N ASN A 21 11.74 -19.06 -17.09
CA ASN A 21 11.64 -17.72 -17.66
C ASN A 21 11.79 -16.67 -16.53
N SER A 22 12.69 -15.68 -16.71
CA SER A 22 12.99 -14.67 -15.70
C SER A 22 11.79 -13.79 -15.33
N ALA A 23 11.05 -13.28 -16.31
CA ALA A 23 9.90 -12.41 -16.06
C ALA A 23 8.75 -13.16 -15.38
N THR A 24 8.53 -14.43 -15.74
CA THR A 24 7.53 -15.27 -15.06
C THR A 24 7.98 -15.65 -13.66
N ARG A 25 9.28 -15.94 -13.48
CA ARG A 25 9.87 -16.26 -12.16
C ARG A 25 9.76 -15.09 -11.21
N GLU A 26 10.04 -13.88 -11.67
CA GLU A 26 9.90 -12.66 -10.86
C GLU A 26 8.48 -12.52 -10.29
N LYS A 27 7.47 -12.61 -11.16
CA LYS A 27 6.05 -12.59 -10.75
C LYS A 27 5.69 -13.76 -9.83
N GLN A 28 6.24 -14.94 -10.07
CA GLN A 28 6.02 -16.10 -9.22
C GLN A 28 6.59 -15.87 -7.81
N LEU A 29 7.81 -15.32 -7.71
CA LEU A 29 8.45 -15.02 -6.43
C LEU A 29 7.72 -13.90 -5.69
N ASP A 30 7.19 -12.88 -6.39
CA ASP A 30 6.30 -11.86 -5.81
C ASP A 30 5.11 -12.50 -5.09
N LEU A 31 4.43 -13.42 -5.77
CA LEU A 31 3.26 -14.12 -5.26
C LEU A 31 3.61 -15.03 -4.07
N TRP A 32 4.77 -15.70 -4.11
CA TRP A 32 5.26 -16.46 -2.96
C TRP A 32 5.55 -15.57 -1.76
N CYS A 33 6.19 -14.42 -1.97
CA CYS A 33 6.45 -13.46 -0.90
C CYS A 33 5.14 -13.02 -0.24
N GLN A 34 4.14 -12.63 -1.04
CA GLN A 34 2.81 -12.23 -0.54
C GLN A 34 2.14 -13.35 0.26
N LEU A 35 2.09 -14.57 -0.28
CA LEU A 35 1.51 -15.72 0.40
C LEU A 35 2.16 -15.99 1.76
N ILE A 36 3.50 -15.93 1.83
CA ILE A 36 4.25 -16.13 3.06
C ILE A 36 3.87 -15.07 4.09
N LEU A 37 3.86 -13.79 3.70
CA LEU A 37 3.51 -12.69 4.59
C LEU A 37 2.08 -12.84 5.12
N ASP A 38 1.11 -13.13 4.26
CA ASP A 38 -0.29 -13.30 4.65
C ASP A 38 -0.49 -14.49 5.59
N TYR A 39 0.19 -15.61 5.31
CA TYR A 39 0.13 -16.80 6.14
C TYR A 39 0.65 -16.56 7.56
N PHE A 40 1.80 -15.91 7.68
CA PHE A 40 2.39 -15.61 8.98
C PHE A 40 1.67 -14.48 9.72
N ARG A 41 1.10 -13.51 8.99
CA ARG A 41 0.20 -12.50 9.53
C ARG A 41 -1.03 -13.15 10.16
N HIS A 42 -1.67 -14.09 9.47
CA HIS A 42 -2.84 -14.81 9.99
C HIS A 42 -2.51 -15.62 11.26
N ARG A 43 -1.30 -16.19 11.34
CA ARG A 43 -0.84 -16.93 12.53
C ARG A 43 -0.30 -16.03 13.65
N LYS A 44 -0.17 -14.72 13.43
CA LYS A 44 0.53 -13.77 14.31
C LYS A 44 1.94 -14.24 14.69
N GLN A 45 2.67 -14.84 13.74
CA GLN A 45 4.00 -15.42 13.98
C GLN A 45 5.08 -14.69 13.18
N TYR A 46 5.92 -13.91 13.86
CA TYR A 46 7.01 -13.17 13.21
C TYR A 46 8.32 -13.96 13.12
N LYS A 47 8.57 -14.89 14.04
CA LYS A 47 9.80 -15.69 14.09
C LYS A 47 9.52 -17.08 13.55
N ILE A 48 10.35 -17.52 12.61
CA ILE A 48 10.17 -18.81 11.95
C ILE A 48 11.47 -19.63 11.97
N ASN A 49 11.32 -20.94 12.10
CA ASN A 49 12.39 -21.90 11.88
C ASN A 49 12.26 -22.50 10.48
N VAL A 50 13.31 -22.43 9.66
CA VAL A 50 13.26 -22.84 8.25
C VAL A 50 12.95 -24.33 8.11
N HIS A 51 13.52 -25.17 8.98
CA HIS A 51 13.31 -26.61 8.93
C HIS A 51 11.83 -26.96 9.21
N GLU A 52 11.23 -26.37 10.24
CA GLU A 52 9.82 -26.58 10.57
C GLU A 52 8.90 -26.12 9.44
N VAL A 53 9.11 -24.91 8.92
CA VAL A 53 8.25 -24.34 7.88
C VAL A 53 8.39 -25.09 6.56
N SER A 54 9.57 -25.61 6.21
CA SER A 54 9.78 -26.41 4.99
C SER A 54 8.88 -27.66 4.91
N THR A 55 8.51 -28.21 6.08
CA THR A 55 7.62 -29.38 6.18
C THR A 55 6.14 -29.02 6.33
N SER A 56 5.85 -27.75 6.54
CA SER A 56 4.50 -27.25 6.80
C SER A 56 3.63 -27.23 5.54
N SER A 57 2.32 -27.01 5.76
CA SER A 57 1.36 -26.81 4.67
C SER A 57 1.62 -25.53 3.86
N LEU A 58 2.55 -24.65 4.25
CA LEU A 58 2.86 -23.45 3.45
C LEU A 58 3.53 -23.80 2.12
N PHE A 59 4.48 -24.75 2.15
CA PHE A 59 5.25 -25.17 0.97
C PHE A 59 4.81 -26.53 0.40
N LYS A 60 3.80 -27.16 1.00
CA LYS A 60 3.26 -28.45 0.58
C LYS A 60 1.74 -28.41 0.50
N ASN A 61 1.22 -28.46 -0.72
CA ASN A 61 -0.21 -28.61 -0.97
C ASN A 61 -0.56 -30.07 -1.24
N VAL A 62 -1.24 -30.69 -0.27
CA VAL A 62 -1.68 -32.09 -0.34
C VAL A 62 -2.80 -32.27 -1.38
N SER A 63 -3.68 -31.28 -1.56
CA SER A 63 -4.84 -31.36 -2.46
C SER A 63 -4.46 -31.49 -3.93
N ILE A 64 -3.36 -30.86 -4.35
CA ILE A 64 -2.83 -30.96 -5.72
C ILE A 64 -1.59 -31.86 -5.80
N ASN A 65 -1.20 -32.49 -4.69
CA ASN A 65 0.00 -33.33 -4.57
C ASN A 65 1.29 -32.65 -5.07
N ARG A 66 1.50 -31.38 -4.69
CA ARG A 66 2.69 -30.61 -5.03
C ARG A 66 3.37 -30.06 -3.79
N LYS A 67 4.69 -29.94 -3.86
CA LYS A 67 5.53 -29.27 -2.87
C LYS A 67 6.61 -28.48 -3.56
N LEU A 68 7.01 -27.36 -2.97
CA LEU A 68 8.14 -26.58 -3.44
C LEU A 68 9.43 -27.35 -3.09
N SER A 69 10.41 -27.34 -4.00
CA SER A 69 11.73 -27.93 -3.74
C SER A 69 12.49 -27.12 -2.68
N ALA A 70 13.46 -27.73 -2.00
CA ALA A 70 14.31 -27.02 -1.02
C ALA A 70 15.02 -25.81 -1.67
N ASP A 71 15.59 -26.01 -2.86
CA ASP A 71 16.18 -24.94 -3.68
C ASP A 71 15.16 -23.82 -4.02
N GLY A 72 13.91 -24.18 -4.31
CA GLY A 72 12.85 -23.20 -4.54
C GLY A 72 12.47 -22.41 -3.29
N ILE A 73 12.46 -23.06 -2.12
CA ILE A 73 12.24 -22.39 -0.83
C ILE A 73 13.38 -21.41 -0.55
N GLU A 74 14.63 -21.81 -0.76
CA GLU A 74 15.80 -20.94 -0.60
C GLU A 74 15.71 -19.70 -1.51
N GLN A 75 15.36 -19.87 -2.78
CA GLN A 75 15.15 -18.74 -3.71
C GLN A 75 14.07 -17.76 -3.23
N VAL A 76 12.98 -18.27 -2.65
CA VAL A 76 11.90 -17.43 -2.11
C VAL A 76 12.36 -16.67 -0.85
N LEU A 77 13.10 -17.34 0.05
CA LEU A 77 13.63 -16.71 1.26
C LEU A 77 14.70 -15.66 0.94
N ASP A 78 15.56 -15.91 -0.05
CA ASP A 78 16.53 -14.94 -0.54
C ASP A 78 15.86 -13.72 -1.17
N GLU A 79 14.75 -13.89 -1.89
CA GLU A 79 13.97 -12.78 -2.43
C GLU A 79 13.30 -11.95 -1.31
N LEU A 80 12.80 -12.59 -0.25
CA LEU A 80 12.31 -11.90 0.95
C LEU A 80 13.42 -11.11 1.67
N GLU A 81 14.62 -11.69 1.79
CA GLU A 81 15.80 -11.03 2.36
C GLU A 81 16.19 -9.81 1.54
N LYS A 82 16.26 -9.95 0.20
CA LYS A 82 16.57 -8.86 -0.73
C LYS A 82 15.59 -7.69 -0.61
N ARG A 83 14.31 -7.97 -0.36
CA ARG A 83 13.26 -6.95 -0.13
C ARG A 83 13.28 -6.34 1.27
N LYS A 84 14.16 -6.82 2.16
CA LYS A 84 14.22 -6.44 3.58
C LYS A 84 12.91 -6.73 4.30
N LEU A 85 12.25 -7.82 3.91
CA LEU A 85 11.04 -8.36 4.55
C LEU A 85 11.38 -9.58 5.41
N LEU A 86 12.58 -10.12 5.27
CA LEU A 86 13.13 -11.19 6.10
C LEU A 86 14.46 -10.74 6.69
N GLU A 87 14.70 -11.08 7.96
CA GLU A 87 15.99 -10.91 8.60
C GLU A 87 16.43 -12.17 9.34
N TRP A 88 17.62 -12.68 9.01
CA TRP A 88 18.18 -13.87 9.65
C TRP A 88 18.62 -13.58 11.08
N VAL A 89 18.27 -14.48 12.00
CA VAL A 89 18.73 -14.43 13.40
C VAL A 89 20.14 -15.00 13.50
N ASP A 90 20.39 -16.08 12.76
CA ASP A 90 21.63 -16.84 12.83
C ASP A 90 22.42 -16.77 11.52
N LYS A 91 23.75 -16.79 11.64
CA LYS A 91 24.64 -16.88 10.46
C LYS A 91 24.43 -18.14 9.64
N LYS A 92 23.89 -19.20 10.26
CA LYS A 92 23.59 -20.49 9.61
C LYS A 92 22.27 -20.49 8.83
N LYS A 93 21.51 -19.38 8.85
CA LYS A 93 20.20 -19.28 8.20
C LYS A 93 19.18 -20.35 8.64
N GLU A 94 19.19 -20.71 9.93
CA GLU A 94 18.25 -21.70 10.50
C GLU A 94 16.95 -21.06 10.99
N SER A 95 17.05 -19.84 11.54
CA SER A 95 15.91 -19.06 12.04
C SER A 95 15.93 -17.65 11.47
N CYS A 96 14.74 -17.13 11.12
CA CYS A 96 14.59 -15.76 10.64
C CYS A 96 13.32 -15.10 11.19
N PHE A 97 13.32 -13.77 11.15
CA PHE A 97 12.13 -12.96 11.31
C PHE A 97 11.52 -12.64 9.94
N ILE A 98 10.19 -12.71 9.86
CA ILE A 98 9.38 -12.31 8.71
C ILE A 98 8.57 -11.07 9.09
N TYR A 99 8.63 -10.03 8.25
CA TYR A 99 8.01 -8.74 8.51
C TYR A 99 6.90 -8.45 7.49
N TRP A 100 5.64 -8.72 7.86
CA TRP A 100 4.48 -8.13 7.13
C TRP A 100 4.28 -6.65 7.49
N LYS A 101 4.81 -6.22 8.64
CA LYS A 101 4.97 -4.82 9.02
C LYS A 101 6.37 -4.65 9.57
N LYS A 102 7.11 -3.64 9.08
CA LYS A 102 8.52 -3.47 9.45
C LYS A 102 8.65 -3.00 10.90
N PRO A 103 9.77 -3.30 11.59
CA PRO A 103 10.00 -2.82 12.95
C PRO A 103 9.90 -1.29 13.10
N GLN A 104 10.26 -0.54 12.05
CA GLN A 104 10.12 0.92 12.02
C GLN A 104 8.65 1.36 12.06
N ASP A 105 7.80 0.73 11.25
CA ASP A 105 6.38 1.07 11.17
C ASP A 105 5.63 0.62 12.44
N LEU A 106 6.05 -0.51 13.02
CA LEU A 106 5.58 -0.97 14.33
C LEU A 106 5.98 0.02 15.43
N ALA A 107 7.21 0.53 15.41
CA ALA A 107 7.68 1.53 16.38
C ALA A 107 6.82 2.80 16.33
N ASP A 108 6.54 3.32 15.13
CA ASP A 108 5.69 4.50 14.96
C ASP A 108 4.26 4.24 15.42
N SER A 109 3.73 3.02 15.17
CA SER A 109 2.39 2.63 15.63
C SER A 109 2.31 2.55 17.15
N ILE A 110 3.32 1.98 17.82
CA ILE A 110 3.40 1.94 19.29
C ILE A 110 3.49 3.35 19.85
N TYR A 111 4.36 4.20 19.28
CA TYR A 111 4.53 5.57 19.74
C TYR A 111 3.22 6.37 19.66
N HIS A 112 2.52 6.26 18.53
CA HIS A 112 1.24 6.93 18.32
C HIS A 112 0.15 6.43 19.30
N TRP A 113 0.09 5.12 19.56
CA TRP A 113 -0.82 4.57 20.57
C TRP A 113 -0.53 5.11 21.99
N VAL A 114 0.75 5.22 22.36
CA VAL A 114 1.13 5.79 23.67
C VAL A 114 0.72 7.26 23.79
N GLU A 115 0.89 8.05 22.72
CA GLU A 115 0.41 9.44 22.69
C GLU A 115 -1.13 9.53 22.80
N GLN A 116 -1.86 8.69 22.06
CA GLN A 116 -3.32 8.68 22.09
C GLN A 116 -3.91 8.26 23.44
N THR A 117 -3.25 7.32 24.13
CA THR A 117 -3.70 6.84 25.44
C THR A 117 -3.26 7.74 26.60
N GLY A 118 -2.53 8.82 26.33
CA GLY A 118 -2.02 9.73 27.35
C GLY A 118 -1.00 9.10 28.29
N ARG A 119 -0.40 7.96 27.89
CA ARG A 119 0.60 7.22 28.66
C ARG A 119 2.03 7.75 28.46
N SER A 120 2.18 8.87 27.78
CA SER A 120 3.46 9.57 27.65
C SER A 120 4.04 9.90 29.03
N ASN A 121 5.34 9.69 29.22
CA ASN A 121 6.06 9.82 30.50
C ASN A 121 5.62 8.84 31.61
N THR A 122 4.81 7.83 31.29
CA THR A 122 4.48 6.74 32.21
C THR A 122 5.34 5.53 31.87
N VAL A 123 5.69 4.78 32.90
CA VAL A 123 6.39 3.52 32.76
C VAL A 123 5.42 2.42 32.36
N CYS A 124 5.67 1.77 31.22
CA CYS A 124 4.89 0.63 30.73
C CYS A 124 5.75 -0.64 30.69
N THR A 125 5.17 -1.78 31.07
CA THR A 125 5.80 -3.10 31.01
C THR A 125 5.59 -3.77 29.65
N PHE A 126 6.42 -4.75 29.32
CA PHE A 126 6.31 -5.47 28.04
C PHE A 126 4.98 -6.20 27.91
N SER A 127 4.51 -6.82 29.00
CA SER A 127 3.23 -7.52 29.02
C SER A 127 2.07 -6.58 28.71
N GLU A 128 2.03 -5.38 29.31
CA GLU A 128 0.97 -4.40 29.06
C GLU A 128 0.92 -3.89 27.62
N LEU A 129 2.04 -3.92 26.89
CA LEU A 129 2.09 -3.51 25.48
C LEU A 129 1.55 -4.56 24.51
N VAL A 130 1.71 -5.84 24.85
CA VAL A 130 1.29 -6.96 24.01
C VAL A 130 -0.07 -7.52 24.43
N ASP A 131 -0.58 -7.10 25.59
CA ASP A 131 -1.86 -7.52 26.14
C ASP A 131 -3.02 -7.07 25.24
N GLU A 132 -3.84 -8.03 24.82
CA GLU A 132 -4.97 -7.78 23.92
C GLU A 132 -6.05 -6.90 24.59
N GLU A 133 -6.20 -6.94 25.93
CA GLU A 133 -7.20 -6.13 26.67
C GLU A 133 -6.78 -4.66 26.77
N VAL A 134 -5.48 -4.38 26.74
CA VAL A 134 -4.93 -3.02 26.93
C VAL A 134 -4.68 -2.33 25.60
N ALA A 135 -4.26 -3.09 24.58
CA ALA A 135 -3.91 -2.60 23.25
C ALA A 135 -4.89 -3.06 22.17
N GLU A 136 -6.18 -3.20 22.51
CA GLU A 136 -7.21 -3.74 21.62
C GLU A 136 -7.19 -3.06 20.23
N GLY A 137 -7.06 -3.87 19.18
CA GLY A 137 -7.03 -3.40 17.79
C GLY A 137 -5.70 -2.81 17.29
N HIS A 138 -4.64 -2.78 18.12
CA HIS A 138 -3.34 -2.29 17.70
C HIS A 138 -2.39 -3.39 17.21
N ASP A 139 -1.48 -3.03 16.31
CA ASP A 139 -0.49 -3.95 15.71
C ASP A 139 0.57 -4.49 16.69
N CYS A 140 0.60 -3.98 17.92
CA CYS A 140 1.50 -4.44 18.97
C CYS A 140 0.98 -5.67 19.74
N VAL A 141 -0.29 -6.01 19.55
CA VAL A 141 -0.92 -7.14 20.22
C VAL A 141 -0.33 -8.46 19.74
N GLY A 142 0.15 -9.27 20.69
CA GLY A 142 0.74 -10.58 20.39
C GLY A 142 2.09 -10.53 19.69
N LEU A 143 2.82 -9.41 19.76
CA LEU A 143 4.21 -9.38 19.32
C LEU A 143 5.08 -10.30 20.17
N ASP A 144 5.93 -11.09 19.52
CA ASP A 144 6.96 -11.87 20.18
C ASP A 144 7.96 -10.95 20.92
N ARG A 145 8.47 -11.43 22.05
CA ARG A 145 9.37 -10.66 22.91
C ARG A 145 10.62 -10.16 22.17
N ASP A 146 11.24 -11.02 21.33
CA ASP A 146 12.45 -10.66 20.62
C ASP A 146 12.18 -9.55 19.59
N LEU A 147 11.01 -9.60 18.95
CA LEU A 147 10.58 -8.56 18.02
C LEU A 147 10.26 -7.26 18.75
N LEU A 148 9.56 -7.32 19.88
CA LEU A 148 9.24 -6.14 20.67
C LEU A 148 10.52 -5.42 21.11
N LEU A 149 11.51 -6.14 21.63
CA LEU A 149 12.84 -5.59 21.94
C LEU A 149 13.44 -4.83 20.76
N LYS A 150 13.35 -5.39 19.56
CA LYS A 150 13.85 -4.77 18.34
C LYS A 150 13.10 -3.49 18.00
N VAL A 151 11.77 -3.51 18.07
CA VAL A 151 10.92 -2.33 17.82
C VAL A 151 11.24 -1.22 18.82
N LEU A 152 11.47 -1.57 20.08
CA LEU A 152 11.82 -0.61 21.13
C LEU A 152 13.23 -0.05 20.97
N SER A 153 14.18 -0.86 20.48
CA SER A 153 15.51 -0.35 20.10
C SER A 153 15.42 0.75 19.02
N VAL A 154 14.46 0.64 18.09
CA VAL A 154 14.20 1.68 17.09
C VAL A 154 13.70 2.96 17.76
N LEU A 155 12.73 2.87 18.69
CA LEU A 155 12.28 4.05 19.44
C LEU A 155 13.38 4.67 20.30
N GLN A 156 14.25 3.85 20.88
CA GLN A 156 15.39 4.31 21.68
C GLN A 156 16.43 5.05 20.82
N SER A 157 16.78 4.50 19.65
CA SER A 157 17.66 5.18 18.70
C SER A 157 17.11 6.53 18.21
N ARG A 158 15.77 6.69 18.22
CA ARG A 158 15.07 7.93 17.88
C ARG A 158 14.92 8.89 19.07
N GLY A 159 15.39 8.51 20.27
CA GLY A 159 15.24 9.30 21.50
C GLY A 159 13.79 9.42 21.98
N LYS A 160 12.89 8.53 21.53
CA LYS A 160 11.46 8.54 21.87
C LYS A 160 11.12 7.65 23.05
N ALA A 161 11.96 6.67 23.36
CA ALA A 161 11.77 5.74 24.47
C ALA A 161 13.10 5.37 25.12
N GLU A 162 13.09 5.02 26.39
CA GLU A 162 14.24 4.44 27.10
C GLU A 162 13.83 3.07 27.65
N VAL A 163 14.62 2.03 27.35
CA VAL A 163 14.43 0.68 27.90
C VAL A 163 15.24 0.56 29.18
N MET A 164 14.57 0.48 30.33
CA MET A 164 15.22 0.27 31.61
C MET A 164 15.30 -1.23 31.94
N ASN A 165 16.49 -1.75 32.26
CA ASN A 165 16.69 -3.09 32.81
C ASN A 165 16.93 -2.99 34.33
N HIS A 166 15.98 -3.44 35.15
CA HIS A 166 16.23 -3.68 36.58
C HIS A 166 16.50 -5.16 36.80
N GLY A 167 17.76 -5.47 37.14
CA GLY A 167 18.21 -6.84 37.33
C GLY A 167 17.58 -7.51 38.55
N GLY A 168 17.22 -8.79 38.42
CA GLY A 168 16.92 -9.65 39.55
C GLY A 168 16.36 -11.04 39.20
N VAL A 169 17.23 -12.05 39.32
CA VAL A 169 16.97 -13.50 39.52
C VAL A 169 16.52 -14.30 38.29
N GLU A 170 17.27 -15.38 38.03
CA GLU A 170 16.94 -16.42 37.05
C GLU A 170 15.49 -16.92 37.25
N GLY A 171 14.66 -16.77 36.21
CA GLY A 171 13.37 -17.43 36.12
C GLY A 171 12.11 -16.58 36.33
N VAL A 172 12.19 -15.25 36.49
CA VAL A 172 11.00 -14.38 36.51
C VAL A 172 11.19 -13.20 35.56
N ASN A 173 10.18 -12.99 34.71
CA ASN A 173 10.14 -12.08 33.56
C ASN A 173 10.88 -10.74 33.77
N GLU A 174 11.81 -10.43 32.85
CA GLU A 174 12.48 -9.13 32.74
C GLU A 174 11.45 -8.00 32.66
N PHE A 175 11.30 -7.23 33.74
CA PHE A 175 10.53 -5.99 33.75
C PHE A 175 11.31 -4.92 33.00
N GLN A 176 11.10 -4.86 31.70
CA GLN A 176 11.58 -3.76 30.89
C GLN A 176 10.53 -2.66 30.89
N MET A 177 10.96 -1.50 31.35
CA MET A 177 10.11 -0.34 31.56
C MET A 177 10.42 0.70 30.48
N LEU A 178 9.40 1.11 29.72
CA LEU A 178 9.52 2.17 28.71
C LEU A 178 9.07 3.50 29.29
N ASN A 179 9.95 4.51 29.25
CA ASN A 179 9.53 5.90 29.38
C ASN A 179 9.43 6.53 27.98
N VAL A 180 8.21 6.63 27.46
CA VAL A 180 7.95 7.29 26.18
C VAL A 180 7.80 8.80 26.44
N GLY A 181 8.91 9.54 26.39
CA GLY A 181 8.93 10.99 26.63
C GLY A 181 10.15 11.58 27.35
N ALA A 182 11.20 10.81 27.64
CA ALA A 182 12.37 11.32 28.37
C ALA A 182 13.21 12.34 27.58
N VAL A 183 12.98 13.59 27.94
CA VAL A 183 13.57 14.88 27.56
C VAL A 183 15.11 14.86 27.38
N GLY A 184 15.58 15.16 26.17
CA GLY A 184 16.93 15.65 25.95
C GLY A 184 17.10 17.03 26.60
N ARG A 185 18.13 17.19 27.43
CA ARG A 185 18.58 18.46 28.01
C ARG A 185 18.56 19.57 26.96
N PHE A 186 17.63 20.52 27.09
CA PHE A 186 17.71 21.80 26.40
C PHE A 186 17.72 22.92 27.44
N LEU A 187 18.87 23.58 27.48
CA LEU A 187 19.03 24.89 28.09
C LEU A 187 17.92 25.81 27.59
N TYR A 188 17.21 26.43 28.52
CA TYR A 188 16.36 27.58 28.25
C TYR A 188 17.18 28.65 27.53
N ARG A 189 16.99 28.77 26.21
CA ARG A 189 17.25 30.02 25.50
C ARG A 189 15.91 30.64 25.19
N ALA A 190 15.63 31.74 25.87
CA ALA A 190 14.54 32.65 25.57
C ALA A 190 14.58 33.01 24.08
N GLY A 191 13.61 32.50 23.33
CA GLY A 191 13.36 32.81 21.93
C GLY A 191 11.98 33.45 21.84
N THR A 192 11.98 34.69 21.37
CA THR A 192 10.85 35.60 21.20
C THR A 192 9.61 34.91 20.63
N LEU A 193 8.46 35.08 21.29
CA LEU A 193 7.14 34.66 20.81
C LEU A 193 6.82 35.38 19.50
N PHE A 194 7.03 34.73 18.36
CA PHE A 194 6.37 35.11 17.11
C PHE A 194 4.94 34.60 17.17
N ARG A 195 4.01 35.54 17.31
CA ARG A 195 2.57 35.33 17.16
C ARG A 195 2.34 34.89 15.70
N ARG A 196 2.05 33.62 15.48
CA ARG A 196 1.47 33.17 14.20
C ARG A 196 -0.03 33.35 14.30
N ASP A 197 -0.58 34.22 13.47
CA ASP A 197 -2.02 34.32 13.26
C ASP A 197 -2.49 33.01 12.62
N ILE A 198 -3.30 32.27 13.36
CA ILE A 198 -3.95 31.05 12.87
C ILE A 198 -5.16 31.49 12.06
N HIS A 199 -5.11 31.34 10.74
CA HIS A 199 -6.29 31.45 9.91
C HIS A 199 -7.08 30.13 9.96
N VAL A 200 -8.37 30.22 10.31
CA VAL A 200 -9.31 29.11 10.20
C VAL A 200 -9.85 29.08 8.77
N SER A 201 -9.09 28.52 7.84
CA SER A 201 -9.68 28.04 6.59
C SER A 201 -10.22 26.62 6.81
N ARG A 202 -11.44 26.35 6.34
CA ARG A 202 -12.05 25.02 6.36
C ARG A 202 -11.11 24.03 5.64
N SER A 203 -10.70 22.95 6.30
CA SER A 203 -9.89 21.90 5.68
C SER A 203 -10.68 21.25 4.53
N LEU A 204 -10.22 21.39 3.29
CA LEU A 204 -10.69 20.57 2.18
C LEU A 204 -9.87 19.28 2.19
N ARG A 205 -10.55 18.14 2.40
CA ARG A 205 -9.93 16.82 2.24
C ARG A 205 -9.59 16.61 0.76
N HIS A 206 -8.46 16.00 0.45
CA HIS A 206 -8.12 15.65 -0.94
C HIS A 206 -9.25 14.74 -1.48
N GLY A 207 -9.79 15.05 -2.67
CA GLY A 207 -10.85 14.28 -3.34
C GLY A 207 -12.30 14.76 -3.13
N GLU A 208 -12.62 15.51 -2.06
CA GLU A 208 -14.00 16.00 -1.84
C GLU A 208 -14.46 17.01 -2.90
N PHE A 209 -13.53 17.66 -3.61
CA PHE A 209 -13.88 18.57 -4.69
C PHE A 209 -14.57 17.80 -5.83
N GLU A 210 -14.03 16.67 -6.28
CA GLU A 210 -14.50 15.95 -7.49
C GLU A 210 -15.90 15.32 -7.33
N MET A 211 -16.35 15.16 -6.09
CA MET A 211 -17.64 14.58 -5.73
C MET A 211 -18.75 15.62 -5.52
N GLN A 212 -18.48 16.91 -5.76
CA GLN A 212 -19.49 17.97 -5.63
C GLN A 212 -20.25 18.18 -6.94
N ASP A 213 -21.56 18.39 -6.84
CA ASP A 213 -22.37 18.83 -7.97
C ASP A 213 -22.08 20.30 -8.33
N PRO A 214 -22.20 20.69 -9.62
CA PRO A 214 -22.07 22.08 -10.05
C PRO A 214 -23.10 22.95 -9.34
N LYS A 215 -22.67 24.12 -8.83
CA LYS A 215 -23.55 25.02 -8.05
C LYS A 215 -24.37 25.93 -8.96
N SER A 216 -23.93 26.14 -10.20
CA SER A 216 -24.58 26.97 -11.20
C SER A 216 -24.42 26.38 -12.61
N GLU A 217 -25.36 26.67 -13.51
CA GLU A 217 -25.29 26.21 -14.91
C GLU A 217 -24.06 26.77 -15.65
N ASP A 218 -23.50 27.90 -15.22
CA ASP A 218 -22.31 28.51 -15.81
C ASP A 218 -21.01 27.73 -15.59
N GLU A 219 -21.01 26.81 -14.62
CA GLU A 219 -19.89 25.94 -14.24
C GLU A 219 -19.98 24.54 -14.88
N VAL A 220 -21.06 24.24 -15.62
CA VAL A 220 -21.31 22.92 -16.19
C VAL A 220 -20.51 22.73 -17.49
N VAL A 221 -19.85 21.58 -17.60
CA VAL A 221 -19.14 21.13 -18.80
C VAL A 221 -19.71 19.77 -19.22
N ASN A 222 -20.29 19.70 -20.42
CA ASN A 222 -20.88 18.47 -20.95
C ASN A 222 -19.80 17.60 -21.60
N VAL A 223 -19.69 16.34 -21.17
CA VAL A 223 -18.74 15.39 -21.71
C VAL A 223 -19.47 14.16 -22.24
N THR A 224 -19.10 13.68 -23.42
CA THR A 224 -19.64 12.45 -24.02
C THR A 224 -18.56 11.38 -24.06
N PHE A 225 -18.80 10.26 -23.38
CA PHE A 225 -17.95 9.07 -23.40
C PHE A 225 -18.49 8.04 -24.37
N GLN A 226 -17.66 7.64 -25.32
CA GLN A 226 -17.91 6.48 -26.17
C GLN A 226 -17.21 5.26 -25.59
N ARG A 227 -17.99 4.25 -25.18
CA ARG A 227 -17.48 3.00 -24.62
C ARG A 227 -17.00 2.04 -25.72
N LYS A 228 -16.37 0.94 -25.29
CA LYS A 228 -15.86 -0.13 -26.16
C LYS A 228 -16.94 -0.80 -27.02
N ASP A 229 -18.19 -0.81 -26.55
CA ASP A 229 -19.36 -1.34 -27.26
C ASP A 229 -19.98 -0.34 -28.26
N GLY A 230 -19.42 0.87 -28.36
CA GLY A 230 -19.92 1.95 -29.20
C GLY A 230 -21.06 2.77 -28.58
N SER A 231 -21.53 2.42 -27.38
CA SER A 231 -22.53 3.20 -26.65
C SER A 231 -21.96 4.54 -26.21
N CYS A 232 -22.78 5.58 -26.29
CA CYS A 232 -22.40 6.95 -25.94
C CYS A 232 -23.12 7.39 -24.67
N PHE A 233 -22.36 7.77 -23.64
CA PHE A 233 -22.84 8.27 -22.37
C PHE A 233 -22.55 9.77 -22.25
N LYS A 234 -23.60 10.58 -22.09
CA LYS A 234 -23.45 12.02 -21.84
C LYS A 234 -23.48 12.25 -20.34
N ILE A 235 -22.45 12.90 -19.82
CA ILE A 235 -22.32 13.22 -18.41
C ILE A 235 -22.09 14.71 -18.23
N ARG A 236 -22.51 15.22 -17.07
CA ARG A 236 -22.33 16.62 -16.68
C ARG A 236 -21.20 16.68 -15.66
N GLY A 237 -20.09 17.28 -16.04
CA GLY A 237 -19.01 17.63 -15.13
C GLY A 237 -19.08 19.10 -14.74
N LYS A 238 -18.23 19.50 -13.79
CA LYS A 238 -17.99 20.91 -13.49
C LYS A 238 -16.60 21.34 -13.95
N VAL A 239 -16.43 22.65 -14.14
CA VAL A 239 -15.09 23.23 -14.35
C VAL A 239 -14.18 22.87 -13.18
N GLY A 240 -12.99 22.37 -13.51
CA GLY A 240 -12.00 21.87 -12.57
C GLY A 240 -12.09 20.36 -12.27
N ASP A 241 -13.12 19.65 -12.75
CA ASP A 241 -13.17 18.19 -12.57
C ASP A 241 -12.07 17.50 -13.36
N ASN A 242 -11.50 16.46 -12.77
CA ASN A 242 -10.64 15.52 -13.46
C ASN A 242 -11.47 14.52 -14.27
N LEU A 243 -11.13 14.31 -15.55
CA LEU A 243 -11.89 13.43 -16.44
C LEU A 243 -11.94 11.97 -15.94
N LEU A 244 -10.87 11.46 -15.32
CA LEU A 244 -10.82 10.09 -14.78
C LEU A 244 -11.82 9.91 -13.63
N TYR A 245 -11.76 10.79 -12.62
CA TYR A 245 -12.65 10.70 -11.47
C TYR A 245 -14.11 10.98 -11.84
N LEU A 246 -14.34 11.88 -12.81
CA LEU A 246 -15.66 12.08 -13.39
C LEU A 246 -16.18 10.81 -14.07
N ALA A 247 -15.35 10.09 -14.81
CA ALA A 247 -15.72 8.81 -15.41
C ALA A 247 -16.13 7.78 -14.33
N HIS A 248 -15.33 7.64 -13.26
CA HIS A 248 -15.62 6.75 -12.13
C HIS A 248 -16.94 7.10 -11.44
N ARG A 249 -17.17 8.40 -11.19
CA ARG A 249 -18.38 8.90 -10.54
C ARG A 249 -19.67 8.51 -11.27
N TYR A 250 -19.63 8.46 -12.60
CA TYR A 250 -20.76 8.08 -13.45
C TYR A 250 -20.73 6.61 -13.91
N GLY A 251 -19.87 5.77 -13.30
CA GLY A 251 -19.81 4.33 -13.59
C GLY A 251 -19.34 4.01 -15.01
N ILE A 252 -18.47 4.84 -15.57
CA ILE A 252 -17.79 4.56 -16.84
C ILE A 252 -16.53 3.74 -16.52
N GLU A 253 -16.35 2.63 -17.23
CA GLU A 253 -15.25 1.66 -17.04
C GLU A 253 -13.91 2.18 -17.58
N MET A 254 -13.44 3.31 -17.04
CA MET A 254 -12.07 3.77 -17.18
C MET A 254 -11.28 3.27 -15.98
N GLU A 255 -10.15 2.60 -16.19
CA GLU A 255 -9.46 1.90 -15.09
C GLU A 255 -8.74 2.85 -14.14
N GLY A 256 -7.77 3.62 -14.65
CA GLY A 256 -7.01 4.55 -13.81
C GLY A 256 -6.25 3.91 -12.65
N ALA A 257 -5.58 2.78 -12.88
CA ALA A 257 -4.90 1.95 -11.87
C ALA A 257 -3.88 2.68 -10.98
N CYS A 258 -3.35 3.83 -11.40
CA CYS A 258 -2.42 4.64 -10.61
C CYS A 258 -3.10 5.80 -9.86
N GLU A 259 -4.43 5.88 -9.85
CA GLU A 259 -5.17 6.91 -9.11
C GLU A 259 -4.76 8.34 -9.51
N ALA A 260 -4.72 8.61 -10.81
CA ALA A 260 -4.29 9.89 -11.39
C ALA A 260 -2.83 10.33 -11.10
N SER A 261 -1.97 9.49 -10.51
CA SER A 261 -0.57 9.82 -10.20
C SER A 261 0.41 9.89 -11.38
N LYS A 262 -0.08 9.90 -12.63
CA LYS A 262 0.73 9.90 -13.87
C LYS A 262 1.81 8.80 -13.88
N ALA A 263 1.43 7.59 -13.51
CA ALA A 263 2.35 6.44 -13.44
C ALA A 263 1.91 5.24 -14.29
N CYS A 264 0.79 5.32 -15.02
CA CYS A 264 0.31 4.25 -15.89
C CYS A 264 -0.51 4.79 -17.08
N THR A 265 -0.86 3.89 -18.01
CA THR A 265 -1.64 4.19 -19.23
C THR A 265 -3.07 3.64 -19.22
N THR A 266 -3.56 3.18 -18.08
CA THR A 266 -4.88 2.53 -17.98
C THR A 266 -6.05 3.52 -18.04
N CYS A 267 -5.78 4.83 -17.95
CA CYS A 267 -6.75 5.90 -18.20
C CYS A 267 -6.67 6.48 -19.62
N HIS A 268 -5.98 5.81 -20.55
CA HIS A 268 -5.84 6.24 -21.94
C HIS A 268 -7.20 6.45 -22.62
N VAL A 269 -7.36 7.58 -23.29
CA VAL A 269 -8.55 7.95 -24.07
C VAL A 269 -8.16 8.59 -25.40
N TYR A 270 -9.06 8.52 -26.38
CA TYR A 270 -8.97 9.34 -27.60
C TYR A 270 -9.84 10.57 -27.45
N VAL A 271 -9.26 11.75 -27.66
CA VAL A 271 -9.98 13.03 -27.65
C VAL A 271 -10.44 13.35 -29.07
N HIS A 272 -11.74 13.56 -29.26
CA HIS A 272 -12.31 13.79 -30.59
C HIS A 272 -12.61 15.27 -30.87
N GLY A 273 -12.63 15.60 -32.16
CA GLY A 273 -12.98 16.93 -32.65
C GLY A 273 -11.87 17.96 -32.39
N ASN A 274 -12.27 19.22 -32.28
CA ASN A 274 -11.32 20.33 -32.14
C ASN A 274 -10.82 20.53 -30.70
N HIS A 275 -11.28 19.72 -29.74
CA HIS A 275 -10.92 19.88 -28.33
C HIS A 275 -9.46 19.47 -28.03
N LEU A 276 -8.84 18.64 -28.88
CA LEU A 276 -7.42 18.29 -28.73
C LEU A 276 -6.51 19.53 -28.81
N GLY A 277 -6.84 20.49 -29.67
CA GLY A 277 -6.08 21.75 -29.79
C GLY A 277 -6.37 22.77 -28.70
N VAL A 278 -7.43 22.57 -27.91
CA VAL A 278 -7.76 23.39 -26.73
C VAL A 278 -7.00 22.89 -25.51
N LEU A 279 -6.78 21.58 -25.42
CA LEU A 279 -5.99 20.99 -24.35
C LEU A 279 -4.53 21.44 -24.43
N PRO A 280 -3.85 21.63 -23.28
CA PRO A 280 -2.41 21.82 -23.28
C PRO A 280 -1.74 20.64 -23.97
N PRO A 281 -0.64 20.84 -24.73
CA PRO A 281 0.08 19.72 -25.33
C PRO A 281 0.50 18.71 -24.25
N ALA A 282 0.62 17.44 -24.63
CA ALA A 282 1.17 16.43 -23.75
C ALA A 282 2.60 16.85 -23.35
N ASP A 283 2.97 16.57 -22.10
CA ASP A 283 4.35 16.73 -21.66
C ASP A 283 5.16 15.48 -21.98
N GLU A 284 6.48 15.59 -21.92
CA GLU A 284 7.40 14.48 -22.27
C GLU A 284 7.07 13.20 -21.46
N THR A 285 6.69 13.35 -20.19
CA THR A 285 6.32 12.20 -19.34
C THR A 285 5.01 11.55 -19.76
N GLU A 286 4.01 12.34 -20.17
CA GLU A 286 2.76 11.80 -20.72
C GLU A 286 3.03 11.06 -22.03
N ASP A 287 3.86 11.61 -22.92
CA ASP A 287 4.22 10.99 -24.20
C ASP A 287 5.00 9.67 -23.99
N ASP A 288 6.01 9.66 -23.11
CA ASP A 288 6.77 8.46 -22.75
C ASP A 288 5.86 7.34 -22.21
N LEU A 289 4.81 7.70 -21.46
CA LEU A 289 3.82 6.75 -21.00
C LEU A 289 2.94 6.27 -22.16
N LEU A 290 2.42 7.18 -22.97
CA LEU A 290 1.54 6.89 -24.10
C LEU A 290 2.20 5.97 -25.14
N ASP A 291 3.52 6.04 -25.32
CA ASP A 291 4.28 5.11 -26.18
C ASP A 291 4.13 3.64 -25.77
N MET A 292 3.85 3.38 -24.49
CA MET A 292 3.57 2.04 -23.98
C MET A 292 2.08 1.65 -24.03
N ALA A 293 1.20 2.55 -24.49
CA ALA A 293 -0.23 2.31 -24.52
C ALA A 293 -0.64 1.47 -25.76
N PRO A 294 -1.51 0.48 -25.59
CA PRO A 294 -2.03 -0.28 -26.72
C PRO A 294 -2.94 0.58 -27.60
N TYR A 295 -2.88 0.37 -28.92
CA TYR A 295 -3.70 1.08 -29.91
C TYR A 295 -3.50 2.61 -29.95
N LEU A 296 -2.29 3.10 -29.64
CA LEU A 296 -1.96 4.53 -29.70
C LEU A 296 -2.38 5.20 -31.03
N LYS A 297 -2.98 6.39 -30.93
CA LYS A 297 -3.37 7.28 -32.03
C LYS A 297 -2.88 8.70 -31.76
N GLU A 298 -2.79 9.54 -32.78
CA GLU A 298 -2.38 10.96 -32.66
C GLU A 298 -3.24 11.78 -31.70
N ASN A 299 -4.52 11.40 -31.52
CA ASN A 299 -5.44 12.07 -30.62
C ASN A 299 -5.53 11.40 -29.23
N SER A 300 -4.53 10.62 -28.85
CA SER A 300 -4.47 9.93 -27.57
C SER A 300 -4.01 10.86 -26.46
N ARG A 301 -4.66 10.77 -25.30
CA ARG A 301 -4.28 11.47 -24.07
C ARG A 301 -4.49 10.58 -22.86
N LEU A 302 -3.81 10.90 -21.76
CA LEU A 302 -4.11 10.30 -20.46
C LEU A 302 -5.29 11.04 -19.83
N GLY A 303 -6.40 10.34 -19.60
CA GLY A 303 -7.61 10.94 -19.04
C GLY A 303 -7.38 11.63 -17.69
N CYS A 304 -6.47 11.11 -16.87
CA CYS A 304 -6.12 11.74 -15.59
C CYS A 304 -5.41 13.08 -15.71
N GLN A 305 -4.88 13.44 -16.88
CA GLN A 305 -4.23 14.74 -17.13
C GLN A 305 -5.21 15.77 -17.71
N ILE A 306 -6.45 15.37 -18.00
CA ILE A 306 -7.49 16.26 -18.53
C ILE A 306 -8.30 16.82 -17.37
N VAL A 307 -8.14 18.12 -17.12
CA VAL A 307 -8.98 18.91 -16.22
C VAL A 307 -10.00 19.67 -17.05
N LEU A 308 -11.28 19.56 -16.71
CA LEU A 308 -12.36 20.20 -17.46
C LEU A 308 -12.29 21.72 -17.31
N THR A 309 -12.27 22.41 -18.44
CA THR A 309 -12.40 23.87 -18.53
C THR A 309 -13.67 24.21 -19.31
N LYS A 310 -14.08 25.48 -19.28
CA LYS A 310 -15.32 25.92 -19.96
C LYS A 310 -15.23 25.75 -21.48
N GLU A 311 -14.02 25.82 -22.03
CA GLU A 311 -13.72 25.64 -23.46
C GLU A 311 -13.83 24.17 -23.91
N LEU A 312 -13.90 23.24 -22.95
CA LEU A 312 -14.10 21.81 -23.20
C LEU A 312 -15.59 21.42 -23.15
N ASP A 313 -16.52 22.37 -23.14
CA ASP A 313 -17.95 22.03 -23.26
C ASP A 313 -18.25 21.32 -24.57
N GLY A 314 -18.90 20.16 -24.45
CA GLY A 314 -19.16 19.26 -25.57
C GLY A 314 -18.02 18.26 -25.87
N LEU A 315 -17.01 18.16 -24.99
CA LEU A 315 -15.89 17.23 -25.13
C LEU A 315 -16.37 15.80 -25.43
N LYS A 316 -15.85 15.21 -26.50
CA LYS A 316 -16.11 13.81 -26.87
C LYS A 316 -14.85 12.99 -26.67
N VAL A 317 -14.94 11.95 -25.86
CA VAL A 317 -13.83 11.03 -25.59
C VAL A 317 -14.25 9.60 -25.90
N GLU A 318 -13.34 8.83 -26.47
CA GLU A 318 -13.54 7.41 -26.79
C GLU A 318 -12.55 6.57 -25.98
N LEU A 319 -13.06 5.49 -25.37
CA LEU A 319 -12.24 4.52 -24.66
C LEU A 319 -11.61 3.53 -25.67
N PRO A 320 -10.30 3.23 -25.56
CA PRO A 320 -9.66 2.24 -26.40
C PRO A 320 -10.23 0.83 -26.17
N ARG A 321 -10.17 -0.02 -27.21
CA ARG A 321 -10.71 -1.40 -27.17
C ARG A 321 -10.10 -2.23 -26.05
N ALA A 322 -8.81 -2.05 -25.79
CA ALA A 322 -8.14 -2.57 -24.63
C ALA A 322 -7.15 -1.52 -24.12
N THR A 323 -6.99 -1.47 -22.80
CA THR A 323 -5.93 -0.76 -22.09
C THR A 323 -4.91 -1.80 -21.62
N ARG A 324 -3.67 -1.37 -21.28
CA ARG A 324 -2.63 -2.27 -20.78
C ARG A 324 -2.99 -2.75 -19.38
N ASN A 325 -3.87 -3.73 -19.30
CA ASN A 325 -4.42 -4.20 -18.04
C ASN A 325 -3.54 -5.31 -17.45
N PHE A 326 -3.24 -5.21 -16.15
CA PHE A 326 -2.39 -6.16 -15.43
C PHE A 326 -3.14 -7.47 -15.07
N TYR A 327 -4.44 -7.54 -15.34
CA TYR A 327 -5.30 -8.67 -15.00
C TYR A 327 -5.54 -9.59 -16.20
N VAL A 328 -5.18 -10.87 -16.02
CA VAL A 328 -5.25 -11.92 -17.04
C VAL A 328 -6.68 -12.46 -17.25
N ASP A 329 -7.65 -12.08 -16.40
CA ASP A 329 -8.93 -12.81 -16.30
C ASP A 329 -10.21 -11.98 -16.54
N GLY A 330 -10.12 -10.81 -17.19
CA GLY A 330 -11.32 -10.02 -17.55
C GLY A 330 -12.11 -9.46 -16.35
N HIS A 331 -11.52 -9.46 -15.16
CA HIS A 331 -12.09 -8.85 -13.96
C HIS A 331 -11.93 -7.32 -14.02
N VAL A 332 -13.04 -6.59 -13.89
CA VAL A 332 -13.05 -5.12 -13.80
C VAL A 332 -12.97 -4.76 -12.31
N PRO A 333 -11.81 -4.29 -11.80
CA PRO A 333 -11.71 -3.88 -10.41
C PRO A 333 -12.63 -2.68 -10.15
N GLN A 334 -13.28 -2.68 -9.00
CA GLN A 334 -14.06 -1.52 -8.53
C GLN A 334 -13.10 -0.37 -8.20
N PRO A 335 -13.46 0.89 -8.50
CA PRO A 335 -12.72 2.06 -7.99
C PRO A 335 -12.66 1.99 -6.46
N HIS A 336 -11.49 2.32 -5.89
CA HIS A 336 -11.22 2.35 -4.46
C HIS A 336 -11.85 3.56 -3.76
#